data_AF-A0A0U3PH03-F1
#
_entry.id   AF-A0A0U3PH03-F1
#
_cell.length_a   1.000
_cell.length_b   1.000
_cell.length_c   1.000
_cell.angle_alpha   90.00
_cell.angle_beta   90.00
_cell.angle_gamma   90.00
#
_symmetry.space_group_name_H-M   'P 1'
#
loop_
_entity.id
_entity.type
_entity.pdbx_description
1 polymer ?
#
loop_
_entity_poly.entity_id
_entity_poly.type
_entity_poly.pdbx_seq_one_letter_code
_entity_poly.pdbx_strand_id
1 'polypeptide(L)'
;MQTVRDITVADGADALHLKAGTLVMPLLTHASDADDSRYPDPGAFEPERWLSSSAPRTTGVSPFLPFGGGPRFCPGRNLALIEMTMVVAMVCHHFELEADTTAGPVGERVTFAMMPTNLGIRMHPTDRLRMGHRKSSADAW
;
A
#
# COMPACT_ATOMS: atom_id res chain seq x y z
N MET A 1 -8.81 11.28 -14.62
CA MET A 1 -8.50 10.96 -16.04
C MET A 1 -9.69 11.44 -16.87
N GLN A 2 -9.53 11.85 -18.14
CA GLN A 2 -10.68 12.22 -18.98
C GLN A 2 -10.74 11.36 -20.22
N THR A 3 -11.95 11.07 -20.71
CA THR A 3 -12.14 10.43 -22.00
C THR A 3 -11.69 11.39 -23.11
N VAL A 4 -10.79 10.95 -23.99
CA VAL A 4 -10.30 11.78 -25.10
C VAL A 4 -11.21 11.74 -26.33
N ARG A 5 -12.13 10.77 -26.35
CA ARG A 5 -13.15 10.55 -27.37
C ARG A 5 -14.34 9.84 -26.75
N ASP A 6 -15.46 9.83 -27.45
CA ASP A 6 -16.62 9.03 -27.05
C ASP A 6 -16.22 7.55 -26.94
N ILE A 7 -16.51 6.95 -25.79
CA ILE A 7 -16.17 5.57 -25.49
C ILE A 7 -17.37 4.88 -24.85
N THR A 8 -17.61 3.64 -25.28
CA THR A 8 -18.58 2.75 -24.64
C THR A 8 -17.81 1.73 -23.84
N VAL A 9 -18.04 1.70 -22.53
CA VAL A 9 -17.52 0.66 -21.64
C VAL A 9 -18.60 -0.41 -21.52
N ALA A 10 -18.27 -1.64 -21.89
CA ALA A 10 -19.18 -2.76 -21.74
C ALA A 10 -19.25 -3.18 -20.25
N ASP A 11 -20.43 -3.24 -19.66
CA ASP A 11 -20.66 -3.74 -18.29
C ASP A 11 -21.83 -4.73 -18.27
N GLY A 12 -21.57 -5.95 -18.75
CA GLY A 12 -22.60 -6.99 -18.83
C GLY A 12 -23.78 -6.58 -19.72
N ALA A 13 -24.98 -6.53 -19.14
CA ALA A 13 -26.22 -6.22 -19.87
C ALA A 13 -26.39 -4.73 -20.20
N ASP A 14 -25.70 -3.84 -19.48
CA ASP A 14 -25.82 -2.39 -19.65
C ASP A 14 -24.50 -1.79 -20.16
N ALA A 15 -24.56 -1.11 -21.31
CA ALA A 15 -23.40 -0.43 -21.86
C ALA A 15 -23.30 1.00 -21.32
N LEU A 16 -22.16 1.35 -20.72
CA LEU A 16 -21.91 2.69 -20.21
C LEU A 16 -21.32 3.57 -21.32
N HIS A 17 -22.10 4.55 -21.80
CA HIS A 17 -21.67 5.51 -22.80
C HIS A 17 -21.07 6.77 -22.16
N LEU A 18 -19.78 7.01 -22.41
CA LEU A 18 -19.04 8.16 -21.89
C LEU A 18 -18.63 9.07 -23.04
N LYS A 19 -19.14 10.32 -23.05
CA LYS A 19 -18.75 11.32 -24.05
C LYS A 19 -17.32 11.78 -23.83
N ALA A 20 -16.66 12.29 -24.88
CA ALA A 20 -15.38 12.98 -24.77
C ALA A 20 -15.42 14.10 -23.71
N GLY A 21 -14.34 14.24 -22.94
CA GLY A 21 -14.22 15.21 -21.83
C GLY A 21 -14.78 14.72 -20.49
N THR A 22 -15.43 13.55 -20.43
CA THR A 22 -15.96 13.00 -19.19
C THR A 22 -14.82 12.65 -18.22
N LEU A 23 -14.88 13.19 -16.99
CA LEU A 23 -13.94 12.84 -15.94
C LEU A 23 -14.20 11.41 -15.44
N VAL A 24 -13.20 10.55 -15.59
CA VAL A 24 -13.15 9.19 -15.07
C VAL A 24 -12.15 9.14 -13.92
N MET A 25 -12.65 8.74 -12.75
CA MET A 25 -11.85 8.56 -11.54
C MET A 25 -11.92 7.09 -11.12
N PRO A 26 -10.91 6.28 -11.45
CA PRO A 26 -10.90 4.88 -11.03
C PRO A 26 -10.59 4.81 -9.52
N LEU A 27 -11.52 4.26 -8.76
CA LEU A 27 -11.34 3.97 -7.33
C LEU A 27 -10.67 2.61 -7.19
N LEU A 28 -9.34 2.58 -7.31
CA LEU A 28 -8.55 1.34 -7.26
C LEU A 28 -8.27 0.87 -5.83
N THR A 29 -8.59 1.68 -4.81
CA THR A 29 -8.23 1.45 -3.42
C THR A 29 -9.03 0.35 -2.73
N HIS A 30 -10.25 0.05 -3.22
CA HIS A 30 -11.15 -0.92 -2.58
C HIS A 30 -11.56 -2.08 -3.51
N ALA A 31 -11.01 -2.14 -4.72
CA ALA A 31 -11.38 -3.20 -5.68
C ALA A 31 -10.90 -4.60 -5.23
N SER A 32 -9.83 -4.65 -4.44
CA SER A 32 -9.38 -5.86 -3.75
C SER A 32 -10.16 -6.15 -2.46
N ASP A 33 -10.87 -5.16 -1.92
CA ASP A 33 -11.53 -5.25 -0.62
C ASP A 33 -12.97 -5.79 -0.70
N ALA A 34 -13.54 -5.86 -1.91
CA ALA A 34 -14.98 -6.01 -2.12
C ALA A 34 -15.39 -7.31 -2.83
N ASP A 35 -14.44 -8.20 -3.16
CA ASP A 35 -14.72 -9.44 -3.87
C ASP A 35 -14.15 -10.66 -3.11
N ASP A 36 -14.98 -11.18 -2.19
CA ASP A 36 -14.71 -12.41 -1.43
C ASP A 36 -14.41 -13.63 -2.33
N SER A 37 -14.83 -13.61 -3.60
CA SER A 37 -14.52 -14.68 -4.55
C SER A 37 -13.05 -14.70 -4.97
N ARG A 38 -12.32 -13.60 -4.75
CA ARG A 38 -10.90 -13.42 -5.13
C ARG A 38 -9.98 -13.29 -3.92
N TYR A 39 -10.46 -12.67 -2.85
CA TYR A 39 -9.73 -12.51 -1.59
C TYR A 39 -10.63 -12.96 -0.44
N PRO A 40 -10.42 -14.16 0.13
CA PRO A 40 -11.11 -14.56 1.35
C PRO A 40 -10.80 -13.58 2.48
N ASP A 41 -11.82 -13.11 3.18
CA ASP A 41 -11.74 -12.11 4.26
C ASP A 41 -10.87 -10.89 3.87
N PRO A 42 -11.34 -10.09 2.90
CA PRO A 42 -10.54 -9.01 2.33
C PRO A 42 -10.26 -7.87 3.32
N GLY A 43 -11.09 -7.73 4.36
CA GLY A 43 -10.91 -6.75 5.43
C GLY A 43 -9.85 -7.13 6.47
N ALA A 44 -9.37 -8.38 6.46
CA ALA A 44 -8.35 -8.84 7.39
C ALA A 44 -6.93 -8.50 6.92
N PHE A 45 -6.10 -8.04 7.87
CA PHE A 45 -4.67 -7.89 7.65
C PHE A 45 -3.96 -9.25 7.76
N GLU A 46 -3.86 -9.97 6.64
CA GLU A 46 -3.21 -11.29 6.55
C GLU A 46 -2.01 -11.25 5.57
N PRO A 47 -0.80 -10.83 6.02
CA PRO A 47 0.40 -10.78 5.19
C PRO A 47 0.78 -12.13 4.56
N GLU A 48 0.49 -13.24 5.24
CA GLU A 48 0.78 -14.60 4.82
C GLU A 48 0.12 -14.98 3.50
N ARG A 49 -0.99 -14.33 3.14
CA ARG A 49 -1.68 -14.46 1.84
C ARG A 49 -0.73 -14.29 0.66
N TRP A 50 0.32 -13.48 0.83
CA TRP A 50 1.28 -13.13 -0.22
C TRP A 50 2.57 -13.96 -0.19
N LEU A 51 2.78 -14.79 0.84
CA LEU A 51 4.01 -15.57 1.03
C LEU A 51 3.96 -16.97 0.40
N SER A 52 2.76 -17.47 0.09
CA SER A 52 2.55 -18.85 -0.37
C SER A 52 2.50 -18.99 -1.89
N SER A 53 2.75 -20.21 -2.40
CA SER A 53 2.43 -20.57 -3.80
C SER A 53 0.93 -20.56 -4.11
N SER A 54 0.09 -20.47 -3.07
CA SER A 54 -1.35 -20.23 -3.08
C SER A 54 -1.74 -18.75 -3.02
N ALA A 55 -0.77 -17.81 -3.09
CA ALA A 55 -1.08 -16.42 -3.43
C ALA A 55 -2.03 -16.46 -4.63
N PRO A 56 -3.16 -15.74 -4.62
CA PRO A 56 -4.15 -15.82 -5.70
C PRO A 56 -3.42 -15.64 -7.01
N ARG A 57 -3.20 -16.75 -7.73
CA ARG A 57 -2.66 -16.72 -9.08
C ARG A 57 -3.82 -16.19 -9.87
N THR A 58 -3.89 -14.87 -9.98
CA THR A 58 -4.97 -14.22 -10.71
C THR A 58 -4.85 -14.75 -12.13
N THR A 59 -5.70 -15.70 -12.51
CA THR A 59 -5.81 -16.15 -13.89
C THR A 59 -6.49 -15.01 -14.65
N GLY A 60 -5.71 -13.99 -14.99
CA GLY A 60 -6.19 -12.71 -15.53
C GLY A 60 -5.47 -11.49 -14.93
N VAL A 61 -6.02 -10.31 -15.20
CA VAL A 61 -5.53 -9.04 -14.61
C VAL A 61 -5.71 -9.11 -13.10
N SER A 62 -4.62 -8.94 -12.34
CA SER A 62 -4.69 -8.84 -10.89
C SER A 62 -5.66 -7.73 -10.49
N PRO A 63 -6.71 -8.00 -9.70
CA PRO A 63 -7.59 -6.96 -9.16
C PRO A 63 -6.85 -6.02 -8.21
N PHE A 64 -5.72 -6.48 -7.64
CA PHE A 64 -4.84 -5.65 -6.83
C PHE A 64 -3.88 -4.85 -7.73
N LEU A 65 -4.14 -3.54 -7.84
CA LEU A 65 -3.39 -2.59 -8.67
C LEU A 65 -2.92 -1.37 -7.83
N PRO A 66 -2.08 -1.57 -6.79
CA PRO A 66 -1.66 -0.51 -5.87
C PRO A 66 -0.86 0.62 -6.55
N PHE A 67 -0.29 0.34 -7.73
CA PHE A 67 0.45 1.30 -8.55
C PHE A 67 -0.29 1.67 -9.85
N GLY A 68 -1.57 1.30 -9.96
CA GLY A 68 -2.37 1.47 -11.17
C GLY A 68 -1.95 0.55 -12.32
N GLY A 69 -2.31 0.93 -13.54
CA GLY A 69 -2.02 0.17 -14.76
C GLY A 69 -2.12 1.04 -16.02
N GLY A 70 -1.67 0.49 -17.15
CA GLY A 70 -1.70 1.17 -18.45
C GLY A 70 -0.78 2.40 -18.56
N PRO A 71 -1.06 3.35 -19.47
CA PRO A 71 -0.20 4.50 -19.76
C PRO A 71 -0.02 5.49 -18.59
N ARG A 72 -0.83 5.38 -17.54
CA ARG A 72 -0.79 6.24 -16.34
C ARG A 72 -0.40 5.47 -15.08
N PHE A 73 0.25 4.33 -15.26
CA PHE A 73 0.90 3.58 -14.18
C PHE A 73 1.85 4.46 -13.37
N CYS A 74 1.95 4.21 -12.06
CA CYS A 74 2.79 4.99 -11.16
C CYS A 74 4.28 4.90 -11.57
N PRO A 75 4.90 6.02 -12.00
CA PRO A 75 6.31 6.01 -12.39
C PRO A 75 7.24 5.74 -11.20
N GLY A 76 6.78 6.02 -9.97
CA GLY A 76 7.53 5.83 -8.73
C GLY A 76 7.52 4.41 -8.16
N ARG A 77 6.86 3.42 -8.78
CA ARG A 77 6.69 2.08 -8.19
C ARG A 77 8.00 1.47 -7.69
N ASN A 78 9.02 1.45 -8.53
CA ASN A 78 10.26 0.75 -8.20
C ASN A 78 11.00 1.43 -7.05
N LEU A 79 11.05 2.77 -7.07
CA LEU A 79 11.63 3.55 -5.98
C LEU A 79 10.86 3.32 -4.68
N ALA A 80 9.53 3.43 -4.73
CA ALA A 80 8.65 3.25 -3.58
C ALA A 80 8.81 1.86 -2.95
N LEU A 81 8.91 0.80 -3.76
CA LEU A 81 9.15 -0.56 -3.25
C LEU A 81 10.51 -0.68 -2.54
N ILE A 82 11.58 -0.13 -3.12
CA ILE A 82 12.91 -0.14 -2.51
C ILE A 82 12.88 0.62 -1.17
N GLU A 83 12.36 1.84 -1.17
CA GLU A 83 12.30 2.68 0.02
C GLU A 83 11.45 2.06 1.12
N MET A 84 10.25 1.56 0.79
CA MET A 84 9.37 0.90 1.77
C MET A 84 10.02 -0.35 2.37
N THR A 85 10.64 -1.20 1.53
CA THR A 85 11.35 -2.38 2.03
C THR A 85 12.51 -1.99 2.96
N MET A 86 13.30 -0.99 2.58
CA MET A 86 14.42 -0.52 3.41
C MET A 86 13.94 0.09 4.72
N VAL A 87 12.92 0.95 4.70
CA VAL A 87 12.35 1.56 5.91
C VAL A 87 11.83 0.49 6.85
N VAL A 88 11.02 -0.46 6.35
CA VAL A 88 10.50 -1.56 7.18
C VAL A 88 11.64 -2.39 7.76
N ALA A 89 12.62 -2.79 6.93
CA ALA A 89 13.75 -3.58 7.39
C ALA A 89 14.56 -2.85 8.48
N MET A 90 14.87 -1.57 8.27
CA MET A 90 15.62 -0.75 9.23
C MET A 90 14.85 -0.54 10.53
N VAL A 91 13.56 -0.21 10.45
CA VAL A 91 12.71 -0.04 11.62
C VAL A 91 12.65 -1.32 12.43
N CYS A 92 12.33 -2.46 11.80
CA CYS A 92 12.25 -3.76 12.47
C CYS A 92 13.61 -4.23 13.02
N HIS A 93 14.72 -3.83 12.39
CA HIS A 93 16.05 -4.21 12.86
C HIS A 93 16.47 -3.42 14.12
N HIS A 94 16.09 -2.14 14.19
CA HIS A 94 16.61 -1.20 15.18
C HIS A 94 15.63 -0.84 16.29
N PHE A 95 14.34 -1.10 16.12
CA PHE A 95 13.31 -0.69 17.08
C PHE A 95 12.30 -1.80 17.35
N GLU A 96 11.87 -1.87 18.61
CA GLU A 96 10.61 -2.50 19.00
C GLU A 96 9.50 -1.45 18.94
N LEU A 97 8.36 -1.82 18.37
CA LEU A 97 7.24 -0.90 18.12
C LEU A 97 6.09 -1.20 19.07
N GLU A 98 5.55 -0.15 19.69
CA GLU A 98 4.36 -0.21 20.53
C GLU A 98 3.33 0.77 20.00
N ALA A 99 2.10 0.31 19.80
CA ALA A 99 1.01 1.17 19.33
C ALA A 99 0.63 2.18 20.42
N ASP A 100 0.48 3.44 20.05
CA ASP A 100 0.02 4.52 20.92
C ASP A 100 -1.24 5.16 20.34
N THR A 101 -2.40 4.67 20.78
CA THR A 101 -3.71 5.13 20.30
C THR A 101 -4.42 6.02 21.30
N THR A 102 -3.69 6.67 22.22
CA THR A 102 -4.30 7.57 23.22
C THR A 102 -5.00 8.79 22.60
N ALA A 103 -4.67 9.11 21.34
CA ALA A 103 -5.30 10.18 20.57
C ALA A 103 -6.72 9.85 20.06
N GLY A 104 -7.20 8.62 20.23
CA GLY A 104 -8.52 8.16 19.78
C GLY A 104 -8.44 6.99 18.80
N PRO A 105 -9.58 6.56 18.22
CA PRO A 105 -9.59 5.45 17.28
C PRO A 105 -8.78 5.78 16.02
N VAL A 106 -8.00 4.81 15.56
CA VAL A 106 -7.27 4.91 14.29
C VAL A 106 -8.29 4.97 13.16
N GLY A 107 -8.16 5.96 12.30
CA GLY A 107 -8.98 6.11 11.11
C GLY A 107 -8.13 6.38 9.88
N GLU A 108 -8.75 6.45 8.71
CA GLU A 108 -8.09 6.81 7.46
C GLU A 108 -8.56 8.18 6.98
N ARG A 109 -7.67 8.92 6.31
CA ARG A 109 -8.01 10.16 5.65
C ARG A 109 -7.49 10.16 4.22
N VAL A 110 -8.41 10.25 3.28
CA VAL A 110 -8.11 10.36 1.85
C VAL A 110 -7.95 11.83 1.48
N THR A 111 -6.74 12.21 1.06
CA THR A 111 -6.44 13.52 0.47
C THR A 111 -5.92 13.32 -0.95
N PHE A 112 -4.77 13.89 -1.31
CA PHE A 112 -4.02 13.45 -2.49
C PHE A 112 -3.47 12.03 -2.30
N ALA A 113 -2.97 11.73 -1.09
CA ALA A 113 -2.61 10.39 -0.65
C ALA A 113 -3.49 9.97 0.54
N MET A 114 -3.59 8.67 0.76
CA MET A 114 -4.21 8.10 1.95
C MET A 114 -3.20 8.12 3.10
N MET A 115 -3.64 8.54 4.28
CA MET A 115 -2.84 8.53 5.49
C MET A 115 -3.69 8.11 6.69
N PRO A 116 -3.07 7.47 7.69
CA PRO A 116 -3.76 7.20 8.94
C PRO A 116 -4.01 8.50 9.71
N THR A 117 -5.01 8.45 10.57
CA THR A 117 -5.33 9.45 11.60
C THR A 117 -5.26 8.76 12.95
N ASN A 118 -4.79 9.48 13.97
CA ASN A 118 -4.64 8.96 15.34
C ASN A 118 -3.77 7.70 15.50
N LEU A 119 -2.90 7.41 14.53
CA LEU A 119 -1.92 6.32 14.63
C LEU A 119 -0.61 6.85 15.25
N GLY A 120 -0.51 6.80 16.57
CA GLY A 120 0.75 6.98 17.28
C GLY A 120 1.51 5.66 17.36
N ILE A 121 2.84 5.74 17.31
CA ILE A 121 3.73 4.59 17.50
C ILE A 121 4.88 5.05 18.40
N ARG A 122 5.08 4.34 19.52
CA ARG A 122 6.26 4.48 20.36
C ARG A 122 7.34 3.52 19.86
N MET A 123 8.52 4.05 19.59
CA MET A 123 9.66 3.28 19.08
C MET A 123 10.71 3.14 20.17
N HIS A 124 10.98 1.90 20.60
CA HIS A 124 11.97 1.58 21.61
C HIS A 124 13.23 1.04 20.93
N PRO A 125 14.39 1.71 21.04
CA PRO A 125 15.63 1.23 20.42
C PRO A 125 16.03 -0.16 20.93
N THR A 126 16.32 -1.09 20.02
CA THR A 126 16.88 -2.39 20.37
C THR A 126 18.34 -2.28 20.78
N ASP A 127 18.84 -3.26 21.54
CA ASP A 127 20.25 -3.29 21.97
C ASP A 127 21.25 -3.31 20.80
N ARG A 128 20.82 -3.76 19.61
CA ARG A 128 21.61 -3.72 18.38
C ARG A 128 21.92 -2.29 17.93
N LEU A 129 20.97 -1.36 18.06
CA LEU A 129 21.21 0.06 17.78
C LEU A 129 22.13 0.68 18.85
N ARG A 130 22.00 0.27 20.11
CA ARG A 130 22.82 0.77 21.24
C ARG A 130 24.30 0.36 21.12
N MET A 131 24.59 -0.81 20.55
CA MET A 131 25.97 -1.28 20.34
C MET A 131 26.68 -0.57 19.18
N GLY A 132 25.95 -0.16 18.12
CA GLY A 132 26.51 0.55 16.97
C GLY A 132 27.05 1.95 17.31
N HIS A 133 26.54 2.59 18.37
CA HIS A 133 27.00 3.89 18.83
C HIS A 133 28.19 3.83 19.81
N ARG A 134 28.68 2.63 20.16
CA ARG A 134 29.74 2.43 21.16
C ARG A 134 31.14 2.16 20.59
N LYS A 135 31.39 2.45 19.32
CA LYS A 135 32.74 2.37 18.71
C LYS A 135 33.05 3.58 17.83
N SER A 136 33.66 4.61 18.43
CA SER A 136 34.67 5.49 17.81
C SER A 136 35.29 6.46 18.84
N SER A 137 35.70 5.99 20.02
CA SER A 137 36.64 6.75 20.86
C SER A 137 37.47 5.82 21.76
N ALA A 138 38.28 4.99 21.15
CA ALA A 138 39.50 4.44 21.75
C ALA A 138 40.25 3.72 20.64
N ASP A 139 41.52 4.08 20.50
CA ASP A 139 42.56 3.31 19.79
C ASP A 139 42.64 3.51 18.27
N ALA A 140 43.04 4.72 17.87
CA ALA A 140 43.94 4.90 16.73
C ALA A 140 45.15 5.68 17.24
N TRP A 141 46.29 5.00 17.24
CA TRP A 141 47.62 5.50 17.60
C TRP A 141 48.07 6.66 16.71
#